data_AF-A0A5R2MYJ8-F1
#
_entry.id   AF-A0A5R2MYJ8-F1
#
_cell.length_a   1.000
_cell.length_b   1.000
_cell.length_c   1.000
_cell.angle_alpha   90.00
_cell.angle_beta   90.00
_cell.angle_gamma   90.00
#
_symmetry.space_group_name_H-M   'P 1'
#
loop_
_entity.id
_entity.type
_entity.pdbx_description
1 polymer ?
#
loop_
_entity_poly.entity_id
_entity_poly.type
_entity_poly.pdbx_seq_one_letter_code
_entity_poly.pdbx_strand_id
1 'polypeptide(L)'
;ASQAVAEQIATVGAISTEMGGGEFRWARDQESRAALWRARHRMHNALLASRPGAKVMPTDTCVPISRLTECVVETKADIETAPFFVCLNGHAGDGNFHLGLVIDPDSQEEYEIASGI
;
A
#
# COMPACT_ATOMS: atom_id res chain seq x y z
N ALA A 1 -17.13 -1.73 -22.03
CA ALA A 1 -17.18 -0.53 -21.18
C ALA A 1 -18.04 0.49 -21.90
N SER A 2 -18.74 1.38 -21.20
CA SER A 2 -19.21 2.61 -21.87
C SER A 2 -18.01 3.36 -22.43
N GLN A 3 -18.21 4.23 -23.41
CA GLN A 3 -17.14 5.07 -23.94
C GLN A 3 -16.42 5.84 -22.83
N ALA A 4 -17.17 6.42 -21.88
CA ALA A 4 -16.62 7.11 -20.72
C ALA A 4 -15.67 6.22 -19.87
N VAL A 5 -16.04 4.96 -19.61
CA VAL A 5 -15.18 4.05 -18.83
C VAL A 5 -13.92 3.66 -19.62
N ALA A 6 -14.03 3.51 -20.94
CA ALA A 6 -12.86 3.23 -21.78
C ALA A 6 -11.87 4.42 -21.78
N GLU A 7 -12.38 5.64 -21.87
CA GLU A 7 -11.57 6.87 -21.75
C GLU A 7 -10.88 6.96 -20.39
N GLN A 8 -11.59 6.68 -19.28
CA GLN A 8 -10.99 6.66 -17.94
C GLN A 8 -9.87 5.64 -17.79
N ILE A 9 -10.05 4.42 -18.33
CA ILE A 9 -9.01 3.38 -18.30
C ILE A 9 -7.76 3.85 -19.05
N ALA A 10 -7.93 4.46 -20.23
CA ALA A 10 -6.83 4.98 -21.02
C ALA A 10 -6.08 6.10 -20.28
N THR A 11 -6.82 7.05 -19.69
CA THR A 11 -6.24 8.16 -18.93
C THR A 11 -5.43 7.67 -17.73
N VAL A 12 -5.97 6.74 -16.93
CA VAL A 12 -5.26 6.18 -15.77
C VAL A 12 -4.01 5.42 -16.20
N GLY A 13 -4.10 4.62 -17.28
CA GLY A 13 -2.96 3.89 -17.82
C GLY A 13 -1.83 4.80 -18.32
N ALA A 14 -2.19 5.90 -19.00
CA ALA A 14 -1.23 6.90 -19.47
C ALA A 14 -0.50 7.58 -18.30
N ILE A 15 -1.26 8.07 -17.30
CA ILE A 15 -0.70 8.70 -16.10
C ILE A 15 0.22 7.73 -15.35
N SER A 16 -0.21 6.48 -15.15
CA SER A 16 0.60 5.46 -14.49
C SER A 16 1.93 5.24 -15.20
N THR A 17 1.93 5.23 -16.53
CA THR A 17 3.16 5.06 -17.32
C THR A 17 4.06 6.29 -17.26
N GLU A 18 3.49 7.49 -17.43
CA GLU A 18 4.22 8.76 -17.39
C GLU A 18 4.92 8.98 -16.05
N MET A 19 4.28 8.59 -14.95
CA MET A 19 4.83 8.71 -13.59
C MET A 19 5.78 7.56 -13.21
N GLY A 20 6.18 6.71 -14.15
CA GLY A 20 7.11 5.60 -13.90
C GLY A 20 6.50 4.43 -13.12
N GLY A 21 5.18 4.29 -13.12
CA GLY A 21 4.48 3.12 -12.59
C GLY A 21 4.78 1.85 -13.39
N GLY A 22 4.48 0.70 -12.80
CA GLY A 22 4.68 -0.60 -13.43
C GLY A 22 3.65 -0.94 -14.51
N GLU A 23 3.59 -2.22 -14.86
CA GLU A 23 2.60 -2.75 -15.81
C GLU A 23 1.16 -2.45 -15.34
N PHE A 24 0.41 -1.70 -16.17
CA PHE A 24 -0.99 -1.38 -15.88
C PHE A 24 -1.93 -2.48 -16.39
N ARG A 25 -2.62 -3.13 -15.46
CA ARG A 25 -3.62 -4.19 -15.75
C ARG A 25 -5.02 -3.74 -15.30
N TRP A 26 -6.02 -4.00 -16.14
CA TRP A 26 -7.42 -3.78 -15.83
C TRP A 26 -8.26 -4.99 -16.25
N ALA A 27 -9.47 -5.12 -15.68
CA ALA A 27 -10.34 -6.25 -15.93
C ALA A 27 -11.81 -5.81 -16.12
N ARG A 28 -12.57 -6.61 -16.89
CA ARG A 28 -14.01 -6.39 -17.10
C ARG A 28 -14.84 -7.56 -16.60
N ASP A 29 -14.43 -8.78 -16.88
CA ASP A 29 -15.11 -9.98 -16.41
C ASP A 29 -14.89 -10.19 -14.91
N GLN A 30 -15.82 -10.92 -14.30
CA GLN A 30 -15.84 -11.09 -12.85
C GLN A 30 -14.62 -11.85 -12.33
N GLU A 31 -14.12 -12.83 -13.08
CA GLU A 31 -13.02 -13.69 -12.68
C GLU A 31 -11.70 -12.91 -12.63
N SER A 32 -11.35 -12.22 -13.72
CA SER A 32 -10.15 -11.38 -13.81
C SER A 32 -10.20 -10.24 -12.79
N ARG A 33 -11.38 -9.64 -12.58
CA ARG A 33 -11.58 -8.63 -11.53
C ARG A 33 -11.33 -9.22 -10.14
N ALA A 34 -11.86 -10.40 -9.85
CA ALA A 34 -11.64 -11.07 -8.58
C ALA A 34 -10.17 -11.41 -8.36
N ALA A 35 -9.43 -11.77 -9.42
CA ALA A 35 -8.00 -11.99 -9.36
C ALA A 35 -7.22 -10.72 -8.97
N LEU A 36 -7.52 -9.57 -9.57
CA LEU A 36 -6.90 -8.29 -9.20
C LEU A 36 -7.20 -7.91 -7.74
N TRP A 37 -8.47 -8.01 -7.33
CA TRP A 37 -8.87 -7.70 -5.96
C TRP A 37 -8.30 -8.67 -4.91
N ARG A 38 -8.01 -9.91 -5.30
CA ARG A 38 -7.40 -10.90 -4.41
C ARG A 38 -6.04 -10.41 -3.90
N ALA A 39 -5.25 -9.71 -4.72
CA ALA A 39 -3.98 -9.13 -4.28
C ALA A 39 -4.20 -8.13 -3.14
N ARG A 40 -5.15 -7.20 -3.31
CA ARG A 40 -5.50 -6.21 -2.27
C ARG A 40 -6.01 -6.86 -0.98
N HIS A 41 -6.90 -7.84 -1.09
CA HIS A 41 -7.51 -8.51 0.07
C HIS A 41 -6.55 -9.45 0.81
N ARG A 42 -5.56 -10.02 0.11
CA ARG A 42 -4.59 -10.94 0.71
C ARG A 42 -3.31 -10.28 1.19
N MET A 43 -3.20 -8.95 1.09
CA MET A 43 -2.03 -8.18 1.51
C MET A 43 -1.56 -8.59 2.91
N HIS A 44 -2.45 -8.55 3.91
CA HIS A 44 -2.08 -8.89 5.29
C HIS A 44 -1.51 -10.31 5.44
N ASN A 45 -2.14 -11.30 4.79
CA ASN A 45 -1.65 -12.68 4.80
C ASN A 45 -0.29 -12.82 4.08
N ALA A 46 -0.07 -12.06 3.01
CA ALA A 46 1.22 -12.03 2.31
C ALA A 46 2.32 -11.42 3.20
N LEU A 47 1.99 -10.37 3.98
CA LEU A 47 2.93 -9.78 4.94
C LEU A 47 3.32 -10.76 6.04
N LEU A 48 2.34 -11.45 6.65
CA LEU A 48 2.63 -12.51 7.63
C LEU A 48 3.50 -13.63 7.03
N ALA A 49 3.26 -13.99 5.77
CA ALA A 49 4.05 -15.02 5.08
C ALA A 49 5.46 -14.53 4.68
N SER A 50 5.69 -13.22 4.59
CA SER A 50 7.00 -12.66 4.18
C SER A 50 8.10 -12.84 5.22
N ARG A 51 7.74 -12.97 6.50
CA ARG A 51 8.65 -13.24 7.63
C ARG A 51 7.97 -14.22 8.60
N PRO A 52 8.22 -15.53 8.48
CA PRO A 52 7.62 -16.53 9.37
C PRO A 52 7.87 -16.22 10.85
N GLY A 53 6.82 -16.28 11.67
CA GLY A 53 6.88 -15.95 13.10
C GLY A 53 6.70 -14.47 13.43
N ALA A 54 6.76 -13.57 12.44
CA ALA A 54 6.53 -12.15 12.66
C ALA A 54 5.05 -11.82 12.92
N LYS A 55 4.84 -10.63 13.50
CA LYS A 55 3.55 -9.97 13.62
C LYS A 55 3.49 -8.78 12.67
N VAL A 56 2.32 -8.53 12.09
CA VAL A 56 2.06 -7.29 11.36
C VAL A 56 1.42 -6.29 12.33
N MET A 57 2.11 -5.18 12.61
CA MET A 57 1.55 -4.03 13.31
C MET A 57 1.00 -3.04 12.27
N PRO A 58 -0.34 -2.87 12.16
CA PRO A 58 -0.93 -1.97 11.19
C PRO A 58 -0.99 -0.54 11.74
N THR A 59 -0.83 0.45 10.85
CA THR A 59 -1.19 1.85 11.11
C THR A 59 -2.34 2.28 10.21
N ASP A 60 -3.02 3.36 10.59
CA ASP A 60 -4.09 3.97 9.79
C ASP A 60 -4.03 5.49 9.91
N THR A 61 -3.72 6.16 8.80
CA THR A 61 -3.51 7.60 8.75
C THR A 61 -4.39 8.22 7.68
N CYS A 62 -5.11 9.27 8.05
CA CYS A 62 -5.95 10.04 7.14
C CYS A 62 -5.62 11.53 7.27
N VAL A 63 -5.32 12.16 6.14
CA VAL A 63 -4.95 13.58 6.04
C VAL A 63 -5.72 14.22 4.88
N PRO A 64 -5.84 15.56 4.80
CA PRO A 64 -6.35 16.21 3.60
C PRO A 64 -5.59 15.72 2.36
N ILE A 65 -6.27 15.39 1.27
CA ILE A 65 -5.63 14.81 0.08
C ILE A 65 -4.49 15.69 -0.48
N SER A 66 -4.61 17.02 -0.35
CA SER A 66 -3.57 17.99 -0.72
C SER A 66 -2.29 17.89 0.11
N ARG A 67 -2.33 17.20 1.25
CA ARG A 67 -1.23 16.96 2.19
C ARG A 67 -0.76 15.51 2.19
N LEU A 68 -1.42 14.61 1.44
CA LEU A 68 -1.09 13.18 1.41
C LEU A 68 0.35 12.94 0.97
N THR A 69 0.79 13.58 -0.11
CA THR A 69 2.16 13.38 -0.64
C THR A 69 3.22 13.82 0.37
N GLU A 70 3.01 14.94 1.06
CA GLU A 70 3.93 15.43 2.10
C GLU A 70 4.01 14.45 3.27
N CYS A 71 2.87 14.00 3.77
CA CYS A 71 2.81 13.00 4.84
C CYS A 71 3.50 11.69 4.44
N VAL A 72 3.29 11.19 3.22
CA VAL A 72 3.96 9.98 2.72
C VAL A 72 5.48 10.16 2.61
N VAL A 73 5.96 11.34 2.22
CA VAL A 73 7.40 11.63 2.12
C VAL A 73 8.05 11.71 3.51
N GLU A 74 7.38 12.34 4.48
CA GLU A 74 7.85 12.38 5.88
C GLU A 74 7.88 10.97 6.47
N THR A 75 6.78 10.22 6.34
CA THR A 75 6.71 8.82 6.80
C THR A 75 7.76 7.93 6.13
N LYS A 76 8.12 8.20 4.86
CA LYS A 76 9.21 7.46 4.20
C LYS A 76 10.53 7.61 4.96
N ALA A 77 10.85 8.80 5.47
CA ALA A 77 12.05 9.02 6.26
C ALA A 77 12.02 8.24 7.58
N ASP A 78 10.86 8.16 8.23
CA ASP A 78 10.67 7.42 9.49
C ASP A 78 10.90 5.92 9.30
N ILE A 79 10.43 5.35 8.18
CA ILE A 79 10.54 3.91 7.91
C ILE A 79 11.89 3.51 7.29
N GLU A 80 12.68 4.45 6.74
CA GLU A 80 13.99 4.17 6.13
C GLU A 80 14.99 3.59 7.15
N THR A 81 14.83 3.92 8.44
CA THR A 81 15.67 3.40 9.52
C THR A 81 15.13 2.11 10.15
N ALA A 82 13.96 1.63 9.72
CA ALA A 82 13.35 0.45 10.33
C ALA A 82 14.13 -0.84 9.95
N PRO A 83 14.50 -1.69 10.93
CA PRO A 83 15.20 -2.95 10.66
C PRO A 83 14.29 -4.06 10.13
N PHE A 84 13.02 -3.76 9.86
CA PHE A 84 11.99 -4.69 9.41
C PHE A 84 11.28 -4.20 8.15
N PHE A 85 10.60 -5.11 7.45
CA PHE A 85 9.85 -4.78 6.25
C PHE A 85 8.61 -3.94 6.58
N VAL A 86 8.39 -2.87 5.82
CA VAL A 86 7.22 -2.00 5.93
C VAL A 86 6.47 -1.97 4.60
N CYS A 87 5.18 -2.30 4.63
CA CYS A 87 4.31 -2.24 3.45
C CYS A 87 3.37 -1.04 3.53
N LEU A 88 3.49 -0.11 2.59
CA LEU A 88 2.53 0.98 2.41
C LEU A 88 1.42 0.56 1.42
N ASN A 89 0.17 0.75 1.83
CA ASN A 89 -1.00 0.62 0.96
C ASN A 89 -2.06 1.63 1.40
N GLY A 90 -3.11 1.86 0.61
CA GLY A 90 -4.11 2.83 1.03
C GLY A 90 -5.21 3.11 0.05
N HIS A 91 -6.04 4.08 0.43
CA HIS A 91 -7.07 4.69 -0.38
C HIS A 91 -6.60 6.11 -0.71
N ALA A 92 -5.62 6.20 -1.62
CA ALA A 92 -4.95 7.48 -1.93
C ALA A 92 -5.93 8.57 -2.40
N GLY A 93 -7.00 8.17 -3.10
CA GLY A 93 -8.07 9.09 -3.53
C GLY A 93 -8.86 9.73 -2.38
N ASP A 94 -8.78 9.17 -1.18
CA ASP A 94 -9.47 9.64 0.03
C ASP A 94 -8.50 10.31 1.02
N GLY A 95 -7.21 10.45 0.67
CA GLY A 95 -6.19 10.99 1.58
C GLY A 95 -5.76 10.01 2.68
N ASN A 96 -5.98 8.71 2.49
CA ASN A 96 -5.75 7.68 3.50
C ASN A 96 -4.68 6.65 3.06
N PHE A 97 -3.78 6.30 3.98
CA PHE A 97 -2.83 5.20 3.82
C PHE A 97 -2.60 4.46 5.14
N HIS A 98 -2.05 3.26 5.00
CA HIS A 98 -1.76 2.31 6.05
C HIS A 98 -0.34 1.80 5.87
N LEU A 99 0.37 1.61 6.96
CA LEU A 99 1.58 0.80 7.01
C LEU A 99 1.25 -0.56 7.60
N GLY A 100 1.89 -1.61 7.06
CA GLY A 100 2.02 -2.90 7.71
C GLY A 100 3.47 -3.10 8.11
N LEU A 101 3.79 -2.91 9.38
CA LEU A 101 5.13 -3.08 9.96
C LEU A 101 5.32 -4.56 10.35
N VAL A 102 6.25 -5.27 9.70
CA VAL A 102 6.43 -6.73 9.86
C VAL A 102 7.51 -7.04 10.90
N ILE A 103 7.13 -6.99 12.17
CA ILE A 103 8.06 -7.04 13.31
C ILE A 103 8.18 -8.44 13.92
N ASP A 104 9.35 -8.72 14.50
CA ASP A 104 9.55 -9.84 15.41
C ASP A 104 8.84 -9.57 16.75
N PRO A 105 7.86 -10.40 17.16
CA PRO A 105 7.15 -10.19 18.42
C PRO A 105 8.03 -10.34 19.67
N ASP A 106 9.19 -10.99 19.57
CA ASP A 106 10.11 -11.20 20.69
C ASP A 106 11.23 -10.13 20.74
N SER A 107 11.28 -9.23 19.76
CA SER A 107 12.26 -8.13 19.71
C SER A 107 11.67 -6.84 20.29
N GLN A 108 12.11 -6.49 21.50
CA GLN A 108 11.76 -5.23 22.15
C GLN A 108 12.24 -4.01 21.34
N GLU A 109 13.40 -4.10 20.70
CA GLU A 109 13.96 -3.04 19.85
C GLU A 109 13.06 -2.77 18.63
N GLU A 110 12.64 -3.83 17.91
CA GLU A 110 11.74 -3.66 16.77
C GLU A 110 10.39 -3.08 17.20
N TYR A 111 9.88 -3.48 18.37
CA TYR A 111 8.64 -2.94 18.92
C TYR A 111 8.74 -1.45 19.28
N GLU A 112 9.84 -1.02 19.88
CA GLU A 112 10.08 0.38 20.23
C GLU A 112 10.20 1.25 18.97
N ILE A 113 10.96 0.79 17.97
CA ILE A 113 11.08 1.48 16.68
C ILE A 113 9.71 1.55 15.99
N ALA A 114 8.97 0.45 15.93
CA ALA A 114 7.65 0.40 15.30
C ALA A 114 6.61 1.29 15.99
N SER A 115 6.69 1.46 17.30
CA SER A 115 5.77 2.31 18.07
C SER A 115 6.08 3.81 17.94
N GLY A 116 7.30 4.15 17.47
CA GLY A 116 7.71 5.53 17.20
C GLY A 116 7.39 6.00 15.78
N ILE A 117 6.96 5.08 14.91
CA ILE A 117 6.46 5.34 13.55
C ILE A 117 4.95 5.58 13.62
#